data_AF-A0AAU1Z0S8-F1
#
_entry.id   AF-A0AAU1Z0S8-F1
#
_cell.length_a   1.000
_cell.length_b   1.000
_cell.length_c   1.000
_cell.angle_alpha   90.00
_cell.angle_beta   90.00
_cell.angle_gamma   90.00
#
_symmetry.space_group_name_H-M   'P 1'
#
loop_
_entity.id
_entity.type
_entity.pdbx_description
1 polymer ?
#
loop_
_entity_poly.entity_id
_entity_poly.type
_entity_poly.pdbx_seq_one_letter_code
_entity_poly.pdbx_strand_id
1 'polypeptide(L)'
;MLSSAAAAVHTTLPAFLARSGMAAAHDLDNSAAAIAGHREMVSELFAARRHLGRVGTNLNQITRAINSGGQPEELDAVLAAVRRAVDRVQAATDHLLNQT
;
A
#
# COMPACT_ATOMS: atom_id res chain seq x y z
N MET A 1 -3.92 -4.75 -22.33
CA MET A 1 -4.96 -4.37 -21.33
C MET A 1 -6.12 -3.63 -22.01
N LEU A 2 -6.04 -2.35 -22.35
CA LEU A 2 -7.18 -1.62 -22.96
C LEU A 2 -7.58 -2.09 -24.36
N SER A 3 -6.62 -2.36 -25.26
CA SER A 3 -6.92 -2.90 -26.59
C SER A 3 -7.54 -4.30 -26.54
N SER A 4 -7.13 -5.11 -25.55
CA SER A 4 -7.71 -6.44 -25.29
C SER A 4 -9.14 -6.33 -24.78
N ALA A 5 -9.42 -5.38 -23.88
CA ALA A 5 -10.77 -5.10 -23.39
C ALA A 5 -11.68 -4.58 -24.50
N ALA A 6 -11.19 -3.67 -25.35
CA ALA A 6 -11.93 -3.19 -26.52
C ALA A 6 -12.28 -4.33 -27.50
N ALA A 7 -11.31 -5.22 -27.76
CA ALA A 7 -11.54 -6.41 -28.58
C ALA A 7 -12.57 -7.36 -27.95
N ALA A 8 -12.52 -7.57 -26.63
CA ALA A 8 -13.45 -8.44 -25.90
C ALA A 8 -14.91 -7.95 -25.93
N VAL A 9 -15.13 -6.63 -26.05
CA VAL A 9 -16.47 -6.05 -26.23
C VAL A 9 -16.77 -5.67 -27.68
N HIS A 10 -16.02 -6.23 -28.64
CA HIS A 10 -16.19 -6.05 -30.08
C HIS A 10 -16.26 -4.59 -30.54
N THR A 11 -15.41 -3.74 -29.99
CA THR A 11 -15.38 -2.32 -30.35
C THR A 11 -13.96 -1.82 -30.60
N THR A 12 -13.84 -0.66 -31.24
CA THR A 12 -12.54 -0.03 -31.44
C THR A 12 -12.06 0.59 -30.14
N LEU A 13 -10.74 0.71 -29.94
CA LEU A 13 -10.19 1.34 -28.73
C LEU A 13 -10.77 2.74 -28.46
N PRO A 14 -10.92 3.64 -29.46
CA PRO A 14 -11.58 4.94 -29.22
C PRO A 14 -13.04 4.83 -28.76
N ALA A 15 -13.83 3.94 -29.38
CA ALA A 15 -15.24 3.74 -29.02
C ALA A 15 -15.39 3.11 -27.62
N PHE A 16 -14.48 2.20 -27.26
CA PHE A 16 -14.38 1.61 -25.92
C PHE A 16 -14.14 2.69 -24.86
N LEU A 17 -13.18 3.58 -25.10
CA LEU A 17 -12.81 4.65 -24.16
C LEU A 17 -13.95 5.68 -24.02
N ALA A 18 -14.59 6.08 -25.12
CA ALA A 18 -15.72 7.00 -25.08
C ALA A 18 -16.90 6.42 -24.29
N ARG A 19 -17.24 5.14 -24.51
CA ARG A 19 -18.34 4.48 -23.80
C ARG A 19 -18.02 4.26 -22.32
N SER A 20 -16.80 3.86 -22.00
CA SER A 20 -16.33 3.70 -20.62
C SER A 20 -16.33 5.04 -19.88
N GLY A 21 -15.91 6.12 -20.54
CA GLY A 21 -15.95 7.48 -20.00
C GLY A 21 -17.38 7.97 -19.76
N MET A 22 -18.32 7.73 -20.69
CA MET A 22 -19.74 8.07 -20.48
C MET A 22 -20.38 7.25 -19.36
N ALA A 23 -20.07 5.96 -19.26
CA ALA A 23 -20.56 5.12 -18.17
C ALA A 23 -20.04 5.60 -16.80
N ALA A 24 -18.75 5.95 -16.72
CA ALA A 24 -18.17 6.56 -15.51
C ALA A 24 -18.76 7.94 -15.20
N ALA A 25 -19.10 8.74 -16.21
CA ALA A 25 -19.75 10.03 -16.04
C ALA A 25 -21.21 9.91 -15.56
N HIS A 26 -21.87 8.79 -15.85
CA HIS A 26 -23.20 8.49 -15.33
C HIS A 26 -23.20 8.06 -13.85
N ASP A 27 -22.05 7.56 -13.37
CA ASP A 27 -21.87 7.12 -11.98
C ASP A 27 -20.60 7.73 -11.38
N LEU A 28 -20.58 9.07 -11.38
CA LEU A 28 -19.43 9.88 -10.98
C LEU A 28 -19.04 9.64 -9.53
N ASP A 29 -20.01 9.53 -8.63
CA ASP A 29 -19.78 9.38 -7.21
C ASP A 29 -19.11 8.03 -6.89
N ASN A 30 -19.58 6.93 -7.48
CA ASN A 30 -18.94 5.62 -7.29
C ASN A 30 -17.58 5.55 -7.99
N SER A 31 -17.44 6.13 -9.19
CA SER A 31 -16.15 6.16 -9.91
C SER A 31 -15.09 6.95 -9.13
N ALA A 32 -15.47 8.09 -8.57
CA ALA A 32 -14.61 8.91 -7.72
C ALA A 32 -14.25 8.19 -6.42
N ALA A 33 -15.22 7.55 -5.77
CA ALA A 33 -15.00 6.76 -4.55
C ALA A 33 -14.01 5.60 -4.77
N ALA A 34 -14.13 4.88 -5.89
CA ALA A 34 -13.22 3.78 -6.23
C ALA A 34 -11.78 4.26 -6.47
N ILE A 35 -11.61 5.39 -7.18
CA ILE A 35 -10.29 6.00 -7.41
C ILE A 35 -9.69 6.53 -6.11
N ALA A 36 -10.50 7.16 -5.27
CA ALA A 36 -10.08 7.66 -3.95
C ALA A 36 -9.62 6.50 -3.05
N GLY A 37 -10.40 5.41 -2.98
CA GLY A 37 -10.03 4.21 -2.23
C GLY A 37 -8.73 3.56 -2.72
N HIS A 38 -8.51 3.51 -4.04
CA HIS A 38 -7.24 3.01 -4.57
C HIS A 38 -6.04 3.90 -4.19
N ARG A 39 -6.20 5.22 -4.24
CA ARG A 39 -5.16 6.16 -3.81
C ARG A 39 -4.86 6.07 -2.32
N GLU A 40 -5.89 5.90 -1.51
CA GLU A 40 -5.76 5.70 -0.06
C GLU A 40 -4.99 4.41 0.25
N MET A 41 -5.35 3.29 -0.39
CA MET A 41 -4.61 2.03 -0.25
C MET A 41 -3.12 2.16 -0.65
N VAL A 42 -2.83 2.82 -1.76
CA VAL A 42 -1.43 3.06 -2.19
C VAL A 42 -0.67 3.92 -1.18
N SER A 43 -1.33 4.93 -0.59
CA SER A 43 -0.74 5.78 0.45
C SER A 43 -0.40 4.97 1.72
N GLU A 44 -1.33 4.14 2.19
CA GLU A 44 -1.12 3.27 3.34
C GLU A 44 0.04 2.28 3.11
N LEU A 45 0.17 1.73 1.90
CA LEU A 45 1.29 0.86 1.55
C LEU A 45 2.64 1.60 1.58
N PHE A 46 2.71 2.84 1.09
CA PHE A 46 3.93 3.65 1.18
C PHE A 46 4.28 4.01 2.62
N ALA A 47 3.28 4.30 3.46
CA ALA A 47 3.48 4.57 4.89
C ALA A 47 4.04 3.32 5.60
N ALA A 48 3.45 2.15 5.34
CA ALA A 48 3.91 0.85 5.82
C ALA A 48 5.37 0.56 5.40
N ARG A 49 5.70 0.76 4.10
CA ARG A 49 7.07 0.60 3.59
C ARG A 49 8.07 1.52 4.29
N ARG A 50 7.70 2.78 4.52
CA ARG A 50 8.56 3.75 5.24
C ARG A 50 8.79 3.29 6.69
N HIS A 51 7.76 2.77 7.35
CA HIS A 51 7.89 2.23 8.70
C HIS A 51 8.84 1.05 8.77
N LEU A 52 8.76 0.10 7.83
CA LEU A 52 9.70 -1.02 7.72
C LEU A 52 11.14 -0.57 7.48
N GLY A 53 11.36 0.49 6.70
CA GLY A 53 12.68 1.09 6.53
C GLY A 53 13.30 1.54 7.86
N ARG A 54 12.51 2.18 8.74
CA ARG A 54 12.96 2.60 10.08
C ARG A 54 13.25 1.41 10.99
N VAL A 55 12.44 0.35 10.91
CA VAL A 55 12.69 -0.91 11.62
C VAL A 55 14.07 -1.47 11.27
N GLY A 56 14.39 -1.55 9.98
CA GLY A 56 15.70 -2.04 9.53
C GLY A 56 16.86 -1.18 10.01
N THR A 57 16.71 0.14 10.03
CA THR A 57 17.72 1.06 10.59
C THR A 57 17.96 0.80 12.07
N ASN A 58 16.90 0.67 12.86
CA ASN A 58 17.00 0.46 14.30
C ASN A 58 17.63 -0.90 14.63
N LEU A 59 17.26 -1.97 13.91
CA LEU A 59 17.89 -3.28 14.05
C LEU A 59 19.39 -3.24 13.73
N ASN A 60 19.78 -2.51 12.68
CA ASN A 60 21.20 -2.32 12.34
C ASN A 60 21.96 -1.56 13.44
N GLN A 61 21.34 -0.60 14.10
CA GLN A 61 21.93 0.14 15.22
C GLN A 61 22.15 -0.77 16.43
N ILE A 62 21.15 -1.58 16.79
CA ILE A 62 21.24 -2.58 17.87
C ILE A 62 22.38 -3.56 17.60
N THR A 63 22.43 -4.13 16.38
CA THR A 63 23.49 -5.07 15.99
C THR A 63 24.87 -4.44 16.09
N ARG A 64 25.03 -3.16 15.67
CA ARG A 64 26.31 -2.45 15.85
C ARG A 64 26.66 -2.27 17.32
N ALA A 65 25.72 -1.83 18.16
CA ALA A 65 25.97 -1.61 19.58
C ALA A 65 26.45 -2.90 20.27
N ILE A 66 25.75 -4.01 20.02
CA ILE A 66 26.11 -5.33 20.55
C ILE A 66 27.49 -5.78 20.05
N ASN A 67 27.75 -5.68 18.74
CA ASN A 67 29.04 -6.05 18.15
C ASN A 67 30.21 -5.17 18.64
N SER A 68 29.91 -3.99 19.18
CA SER A 68 30.89 -3.08 19.78
C SER A 68 31.13 -3.34 21.27
N GLY A 69 30.51 -4.40 21.83
CA GLY A 69 30.55 -4.72 23.26
C GLY A 69 29.63 -3.86 24.13
N GLY A 70 28.76 -3.06 23.52
CA GLY A 70 27.78 -2.23 24.22
C GLY A 70 26.47 -2.97 24.48
N GLN A 71 25.76 -2.56 25.55
CA GLN A 71 24.45 -3.10 25.90
C GLN A 71 23.40 -1.97 25.79
N PRO A 72 22.62 -1.92 24.70
CA PRO A 72 21.72 -0.79 24.46
C PRO A 72 20.53 -0.81 25.44
N GLU A 73 20.44 0.21 26.30
CA GLU A 73 19.40 0.36 27.33
C GLU A 73 17.97 0.47 26.75
N GLU A 74 17.83 0.94 25.51
CA GLU A 74 16.52 1.17 24.86
C GLU A 74 16.06 0.01 23.96
N LEU A 75 16.73 -1.15 24.01
CA LEU A 75 16.46 -2.29 23.12
C LEU A 75 14.99 -2.73 23.12
N ASP A 76 14.37 -2.81 24.29
CA ASP A 76 12.98 -3.21 24.44
C ASP A 76 12.00 -2.18 23.86
N ALA A 77 12.30 -0.88 24.04
CA ALA A 77 11.50 0.20 23.47
C ALA A 77 11.57 0.20 21.94
N VAL A 78 12.76 -0.05 21.39
CA VAL A 78 12.97 -0.19 19.96
C VAL A 78 12.23 -1.40 19.41
N LEU A 79 12.33 -2.58 20.05
CA LEU A 79 11.62 -3.79 19.66
C LEU A 79 10.09 -3.60 19.71
N ALA A 80 9.58 -2.91 20.73
CA ALA A 80 8.16 -2.57 20.82
C ALA A 80 7.70 -1.66 19.67
N ALA A 81 8.51 -0.65 19.31
CA ALA A 81 8.21 0.24 18.19
C ALA A 81 8.24 -0.52 16.84
N VAL A 82 9.19 -1.44 16.69
CA VAL A 82 9.27 -2.35 15.53
C VAL A 82 8.03 -3.22 15.43
N ARG A 83 7.60 -3.83 16.53
CA ARG A 83 6.42 -4.70 16.55
C ARG A 83 5.15 -3.96 16.15
N ARG A 84 4.93 -2.75 16.69
CA ARG A 84 3.79 -1.90 16.28
C ARG A 84 3.83 -1.53 14.80
N ALA A 85 5.02 -1.33 14.24
CA ALA A 85 5.17 -1.05 12.81
C ALA A 85 4.76 -2.27 11.97
N VAL A 86 5.17 -3.47 12.36
CA VAL A 86 4.78 -4.74 11.71
C VAL A 86 3.27 -4.95 11.81
N ASP A 87 2.68 -4.77 12.99
CA ASP A 87 1.23 -4.94 13.21
C ASP A 87 0.41 -4.00 12.32
N ARG A 88 0.86 -2.76 12.11
CA ARG A 88 0.21 -1.81 11.17
C ARG A 88 0.30 -2.27 9.72
N VAL A 89 1.45 -2.79 9.29
CA VAL A 89 1.60 -3.32 7.92
C VAL A 89 0.67 -4.52 7.72
N GLN A 90 0.57 -5.39 8.73
CA GLN A 90 -0.29 -6.56 8.68
C GLN A 90 -1.77 -6.17 8.60
N ALA A 91 -2.22 -5.22 9.44
CA ALA A 91 -3.57 -4.67 9.38
C ALA A 91 -3.91 -4.03 8.02
N ALA A 92 -2.98 -3.29 7.43
CA ALA A 92 -3.17 -2.71 6.09
C ALA A 92 -3.27 -3.79 5.01
N THR A 93 -2.51 -4.88 5.14
CA THR A 93 -2.57 -6.04 4.23
C THR A 93 -3.89 -6.79 4.37
N ASP A 94 -4.35 -7.03 5.60
CA ASP A 94 -5.63 -7.70 5.90
C ASP A 94 -6.81 -6.90 5.35
N HIS A 95 -6.77 -5.56 5.50
CA HIS A 95 -7.79 -4.68 4.93
C HIS A 95 -7.83 -4.77 3.39
N LEU A 96 -6.68 -4.97 2.76
CA LEU A 96 -6.57 -5.11 1.30
C LEU A 96 -7.10 -6.46 0.82
N LEU A 97 -6.86 -7.54 1.58
CA LEU A 97 -7.37 -8.89 1.29
C LEU A 97 -8.88 -9.03 1.55
N ASN A 98 -9.44 -8.27 2.50
CA ASN A 98 -10.87 -8.30 2.81
C ASN A 98 -11.72 -7.43 1.86
N GLN A 99 -11.09 -6.67 0.95
CA GLN A 99 -11.75 -5.87 -0.08
C GLN A 99 -11.83 -6.56 -1.45
N THR A 100 -11.27 -7.76 -1.59
CA THR A 100 -11.37 -8.61 -2.80
C THR A 100 -12.39 -9.72 -2.64
#